data_AF-A0A258BKV3-F1
#
_entry.id   AF-A0A258BKV3-F1
#
_cell.length_a   1.000
_cell.length_b   1.000
_cell.length_c   1.000
_cell.angle_alpha   90.00
_cell.angle_beta   90.00
_cell.angle_gamma   90.00
#
_symmetry.space_group_name_H-M   'P 1'
#
loop_
_entity.id
_entity.type
_entity.pdbx_description
1 polymer ?
#
loop_
_entity_poly.entity_id
_entity_poly.type
_entity_poly.pdbx_seq_one_letter_code
_entity_poly.pdbx_strand_id
1 'polypeptide(L)'
;MLSVLANRTYRHLFMAQVIALIGTGLATVALGLLAYDIAGGSAGAVLGTALAIKMVAYIGVAPVVGAFADRLPRRAFLVSMDLVRMAV
;
A
#
# COMPACT_ATOMS: atom_id res chain seq x y z
N MET A 1 -22.73 -12.47 -11.41
CA MET A 1 -21.58 -11.90 -10.65
C MET A 1 -20.81 -10.83 -11.44
N LEU A 2 -20.59 -10.96 -12.75
CA LEU A 2 -19.90 -9.93 -13.56
C LEU A 2 -20.71 -8.64 -13.81
N SER A 3 -21.99 -8.60 -13.45
CA SER A 3 -22.85 -7.40 -13.59
C SER A 3 -22.34 -6.19 -12.81
N VAL A 4 -21.59 -6.39 -11.73
CA VAL A 4 -20.99 -5.29 -10.93
C VAL A 4 -19.96 -4.50 -11.74
N LEU A 5 -19.28 -5.14 -12.71
CA LEU A 5 -18.33 -4.48 -13.61
C LEU A 5 -19.02 -3.65 -14.72
N ALA A 6 -20.34 -3.74 -14.87
CA ALA A 6 -21.08 -2.84 -15.77
C ALA A 6 -21.07 -1.39 -15.25
N ASN A 7 -20.92 -1.19 -13.93
CA ASN A 7 -20.72 0.14 -13.36
C ASN A 7 -19.31 0.65 -13.72
N ARG A 8 -19.26 1.68 -14.57
CA ARG A 8 -18.01 2.27 -15.07
C ARG A 8 -17.10 2.72 -13.92
N THR A 9 -17.63 3.38 -12.89
CA THR A 9 -16.85 3.85 -11.74
C THR A 9 -16.23 2.69 -10.98
N TYR A 10 -17.03 1.67 -10.66
CA TYR A 10 -16.55 0.48 -9.96
C TYR A 10 -15.46 -0.24 -10.76
N ARG A 11 -15.68 -0.42 -12.07
CA ARG A 11 -14.71 -1.10 -12.94
C ARG A 11 -13.35 -0.38 -12.97
N HIS A 12 -13.32 0.95 -13.05
CA HIS A 12 -12.06 1.69 -13.04
C HIS A 12 -11.34 1.58 -11.69
N LEU A 13 -12.07 1.73 -10.58
CA LEU A 13 -11.50 1.60 -9.24
C LEU A 13 -10.96 0.20 -8.97
N PHE A 14 -11.71 -0.83 -9.38
CA PHE A 14 -11.27 -2.21 -9.22
C PHE A 14 -10.01 -2.51 -10.03
N MET A 15 -9.95 -2.09 -11.30
CA MET A 15 -8.75 -2.28 -12.13
C MET A 15 -7.55 -1.50 -11.59
N ALA A 16 -7.75 -0.28 -11.11
CA ALA A 16 -6.70 0.48 -10.43
C ALA A 16 -6.18 -0.27 -9.19
N GLN A 17 -7.07 -0.86 -8.40
CA GLN A 17 -6.71 -1.67 -7.24
C GLN A 17 -5.94 -2.94 -7.61
N VAL A 18 -6.33 -3.63 -8.69
CA VAL A 18 -5.62 -4.82 -9.18
C VAL A 18 -4.18 -4.46 -9.57
N ILE A 19 -3.99 -3.39 -10.34
CA ILE A 19 -2.66 -2.90 -10.74
C ILE A 19 -1.84 -2.51 -9.51
N ALA A 20 -2.45 -1.77 -8.57
CA ALA A 20 -1.79 -1.37 -7.33
C ALA A 20 -1.35 -2.57 -6.48
N LEU A 21 -2.16 -3.63 -6.42
CA LEU A 21 -1.85 -4.83 -5.66
C LEU A 21 -0.70 -5.61 -6.28
N ILE A 22 -0.67 -5.72 -7.61
CA ILE A 22 0.45 -6.33 -8.34
C ILE A 22 1.74 -5.55 -8.05
N GLY A 23 1.72 -4.22 -8.16
CA GLY A 23 2.88 -3.38 -7.85
C GLY A 23 3.36 -3.55 -6.41
N THR A 24 2.44 -3.58 -5.44
CA THR A 24 2.76 -3.77 -4.01
C THR A 24 3.36 -5.15 -3.74
N GLY A 25 2.84 -6.18 -4.40
CA GLY A 25 3.38 -7.54 -4.32
C GLY A 25 4.81 -7.61 -4.85
N LEU A 26 5.04 -7.06 -6.05
CA LEU A 26 6.38 -6.98 -6.65
C LEU A 26 7.37 -6.21 -5.78
N ALA A 27 6.97 -5.07 -5.22
CA ALA A 27 7.79 -4.29 -4.30
C ALA A 27 8.17 -5.09 -3.05
N THR A 28 7.27 -5.90 -2.51
CA THR A 28 7.54 -6.74 -1.34
C THR A 28 8.58 -7.83 -1.66
N VAL A 29 8.49 -8.46 -2.83
CA VAL A 29 9.48 -9.44 -3.30
C VAL A 29 10.84 -8.76 -3.51
N ALA A 30 10.86 -7.61 -4.18
CA ALA A 30 12.08 -6.85 -4.43
C ALA A 30 12.76 -6.40 -3.13
N LEU A 31 11.99 -5.96 -2.14
CA LEU A 31 12.51 -5.57 -0.83
C LEU A 31 13.14 -6.75 -0.08
N GLY A 32 12.56 -7.96 -0.22
CA GLY A 32 13.16 -9.18 0.32
C GLY A 32 14.49 -9.54 -0.35
N LEU A 33 14.57 -9.45 -1.68
CA LEU A 33 15.81 -9.65 -2.42
C LEU A 33 16.86 -8.59 -2.04
N LEU A 34 16.47 -7.32 -1.93
CA LEU A 34 17.34 -6.24 -1.52
C LEU A 34 17.90 -6.45 -0.10
N ALA A 35 17.06 -6.91 0.84
CA ALA A 35 17.52 -7.27 2.18
C ALA A 35 18.57 -8.40 2.14
N TYR A 36 18.43 -9.36 1.22
CA TYR A 36 19.42 -10.40 0.98
C TYR A 36 20.73 -9.85 0.41
N ASP A 37 20.64 -8.97 -0.59
CA ASP A 37 21.83 -8.34 -1.19
C ASP A 37 22.61 -7.48 -0.18
N ILE A 38 21.92 -6.81 0.75
CA ILE A 38 22.53 -5.94 1.75
C ILE A 38 23.08 -6.73 2.95
N ALA A 39 22.34 -7.72 3.44
CA ALA A 39 22.57 -8.32 4.76
C ALA A 39 22.83 -9.83 4.74
N GLY A 40 22.80 -10.46 3.55
CA GLY A 40 23.11 -11.88 3.33
C GLY A 40 22.39 -12.81 4.31
N GLY A 41 23.15 -13.53 5.13
CA GLY A 41 22.60 -14.47 6.13
C GLY A 41 21.70 -13.82 7.20
N SER A 42 21.78 -12.49 7.39
CA SER A 42 20.94 -11.74 8.33
C SER A 42 19.73 -11.05 7.68
N ALA A 43 19.50 -11.27 6.38
CA ALA A 43 18.42 -10.67 5.62
C ALA A 43 17.03 -10.87 6.22
N GLY A 44 16.77 -12.04 6.80
CA GLY A 44 15.51 -12.32 7.48
C GLY A 44 15.27 -11.40 8.68
N ALA A 45 16.32 -11.10 9.46
CA ALA A 45 16.22 -10.18 10.59
C ALA A 45 16.05 -8.72 10.14
N VAL A 46 16.77 -8.31 9.09
CA VAL A 46 16.65 -6.95 8.52
C VAL A 46 15.27 -6.72 7.90
N LEU A 47 14.80 -7.65 7.07
CA LEU A 47 13.47 -7.58 6.49
C LEU A 47 12.37 -7.64 7.57
N GLY A 48 12.52 -8.53 8.55
CA GLY A 48 11.57 -8.68 9.65
C GLY A 48 11.46 -7.43 10.51
N THR A 49 12.58 -6.81 10.87
CA THR A 49 12.59 -5.54 11.61
C THR A 49 11.99 -4.40 10.79
N ALA A 50 12.30 -4.30 9.51
CA ALA A 50 11.68 -3.31 8.61
C ALA A 50 10.15 -3.48 8.52
N LEU A 51 9.66 -4.71 8.36
CA LEU A 51 8.22 -5.00 8.32
C LEU A 51 7.54 -4.77 9.68
N ALA A 52 8.22 -5.05 10.80
CA ALA A 52 7.72 -4.75 12.13
C ALA A 52 7.55 -3.24 12.34
N ILE A 53 8.56 -2.45 11.95
CA ILE A 53 8.47 -0.98 11.96
C ILE A 53 7.29 -0.51 11.12
N LYS A 54 7.13 -1.05 9.89
CA LYS A 54 5.99 -0.73 9.02
C LYS A 54 4.66 -1.00 9.72
N MET A 55 4.54 -2.13 10.42
CA MET A 55 3.31 -2.51 11.10
C MET A 55 2.97 -1.58 12.26
N VAL A 56 3.98 -1.19 13.06
CA VAL A 56 3.80 -0.21 14.15
C VAL A 56 3.36 1.14 13.59
N ALA A 57 4.01 1.61 12.52
CA ALA A 57 3.62 2.84 11.84
C ALA A 57 2.15 2.76 11.33
N TYR A 58 1.75 1.64 10.73
CA TYR A 58 0.38 1.45 10.24
C TYR A 58 -0.63 1.47 11.38
N ILE A 59 -0.39 0.74 12.47
CA ILE A 59 -1.30 0.68 13.62
C ILE A 59 -1.40 2.05 14.32
N GLY A 60 -0.32 2.82 14.38
CA GLY A 60 -0.33 4.15 14.99
C GLY A 60 -1.03 5.20 14.12
N VAL A 61 -0.79 5.19 12.81
CA VAL A 61 -1.30 6.20 11.88
C VAL A 61 -2.75 5.94 11.46
N ALA A 62 -3.16 4.66 11.30
CA ALA A 62 -4.49 4.32 10.79
C ALA A 62 -5.66 4.88 11.62
N PRO A 63 -5.66 4.84 12.98
CA PRO A 63 -6.74 5.43 13.78
C PRO A 63 -6.85 6.94 13.59
N VAL A 64 -5.71 7.63 13.51
CA VAL A 64 -5.65 9.08 13.30
C VAL A 64 -6.27 9.41 11.94
N VAL A 65 -5.77 8.78 10.88
CA VAL A 65 -6.30 8.99 9.52
C VAL A 65 -7.77 8.60 9.42
N GLY A 66 -8.18 7.48 10.02
CA GLY A 66 -9.57 7.03 10.06
C GLY A 66 -10.50 8.03 10.74
N ALA A 67 -10.06 8.65 11.84
CA ALA A 67 -10.84 9.68 12.54
C ALA A 67 -11.06 10.95 11.70
N PHE A 68 -10.12 11.28 10.81
CA PHE A 68 -10.22 12.45 9.92
C PHE A 68 -10.82 12.14 8.54
N ALA A 69 -10.82 10.87 8.11
CA ALA A 69 -11.21 10.48 6.75
C ALA A 69 -12.65 10.89 6.39
N ASP A 70 -13.58 10.86 7.34
CA ASP A 70 -14.98 11.23 7.11
C ASP A 70 -15.20 12.75 6.99
N ARG A 71 -14.22 13.55 7.44
CA ARG A 71 -14.27 15.02 7.37
C ARG A 71 -13.58 15.58 6.12
N LEU A 72 -12.89 14.75 5.34
CA LEU A 72 -12.10 15.16 4.19
C LEU A 72 -12.83 14.90 2.87
N PRO A 73 -12.60 15.73 1.83
CA PRO A 73 -13.15 15.49 0.50
C PRO A 73 -12.55 14.21 -0.11
N ARG A 74 -13.33 13.11 -0.12
CA ARG A 74 -12.90 11.75 -0.49
C ARG A 74 -12.02 11.68 -1.74
N ARG A 75 -12.41 12.35 -2.83
CA ARG A 75 -11.67 12.29 -4.10
C ARG A 75 -10.30 12.94 -4.00
N ALA A 76 -10.22 14.14 -3.41
CA ALA A 76 -8.94 14.85 -3.26
C ALA A 76 -8.03 14.11 -2.28
N PHE A 77 -8.59 13.58 -1.19
CA PHE A 77 -7.83 12.79 -0.22
C PHE A 77 -7.23 11.53 -0.87
N LEU A 78 -8.02 10.71 -1.57
CA LEU A 78 -7.52 9.51 -2.24
C LEU A 78 -6.44 9.82 -3.29
N VAL A 79 -6.64 10.87 -4.10
CA VAL A 79 -5.63 11.28 -5.10
C VAL A 79 -4.34 11.76 -4.42
N SER A 80 -4.44 12.53 -3.32
CA SER A 80 -3.26 12.97 -2.58
C SER A 80 -2.48 11.80 -1.98
N MET A 81 -3.17 10.75 -1.49
CA MET A 81 -2.52 9.55 -0.98
C MET A 81 -1.78 8.79 -2.09
N ASP A 82 -2.39 8.66 -3.28
CA ASP A 82 -1.74 8.01 -4.41
C ASP A 82 -0.50 8.81 -4.90
N LEU A 83 -0.57 10.15 -4.88
CA LEU A 83 0.57 11.01 -5.21
C LEU A 83 1.71 10.87 -4.21
N VAL A 84 1.40 10.88 -2.90
CA VAL A 84 2.40 10.67 -1.85
C VAL A 84 3.03 9.28 -1.98
N ARG A 85 2.22 8.25 -2.29
CA ARG A 85 2.72 6.87 -2.52
C ARG A 85 3.60 6.77 -3.76
N MET A 86 3.40 7.59 -4.78
CA MET A 86 4.27 7.62 -5.96
C MET A 86 5.61 8.30 -5.67
N ALA A 87 5.65 9.25 -4.75
CA ALA A 87 6.85 10.04 -4.45
C ALA A 87 7.92 9.28 -3.64
N VAL A 88 7.55 8.15 -3.02
CA VAL A 88 8.39 7.34 -2.13
C VAL A 88 8.48 5.92 -2.67
#